data_AF-A0A7Y2DVQ8-F1
#
_entry.id   AF-A0A7Y2DVQ8-F1
#
_cell.length_a   1.000
_cell.length_b   1.000
_cell.length_c   1.000
_cell.angle_alpha   90.00
_cell.angle_beta   90.00
_cell.angle_gamma   90.00
#
_symmetry.space_group_name_H-M   'P 1'
#
loop_
_entity.id
_entity.type
_entity.pdbx_description
1 polymer ?
#
loop_
_entity_poly.entity_id
_entity_poly.type
_entity_poly.pdbx_seq_one_letter_code
_entity_poly.pdbx_strand_id
1 'polypeptide(L)'
;MKRLTLIGVFLLVAMVKVSFGCFLVVKPLEKFDLSEFVFIGTVIGYVENDKADGVIVRIKEEVYLAEHSKLDFEVYPFGLSADCSTFGLTKYTLSKAYPINTEVRVIAKKSKELLQENGQRLRLDILPGSRGSIVKNYDKKQRRMTSRNSVFDYRSFKTNYGDSKAKRSLREFELRKDLLRLSNAANQQQRTAILERLFFYAISCCGNQLGFYPVYETYSANKIQFEGFRDRFEKLTLSEDNYKMLKAIRYVSQKLQDLGYEEKEIEKAIGDVVEEGGEITKEALLKKSIETLRKIIK
;
A
#
# COMPACT_ATOMS: atom_id res chain seq x y z
N MET A 1 -1.39 5.13 -49.71
CA MET A 1 -2.23 4.68 -48.58
C MET A 1 -1.51 3.90 -47.47
N LYS A 2 -0.50 3.04 -47.75
CA LYS A 2 0.19 2.23 -46.70
C LYS A 2 1.07 3.00 -45.68
N ARG A 3 1.50 4.24 -45.98
CA ARG A 3 2.32 5.07 -45.06
C ARG A 3 1.51 5.79 -43.98
N LEU A 4 0.23 6.10 -44.22
CA LEU A 4 -0.63 6.77 -43.24
C LEU A 4 -1.08 5.83 -42.12
N THR A 5 -1.25 4.54 -42.41
CA THR A 5 -1.61 3.51 -41.41
C THR A 5 -0.47 3.22 -40.43
N LEU A 6 0.79 3.26 -40.87
CA LEU A 6 1.95 2.98 -40.01
C LEU A 6 2.20 4.10 -38.98
N ILE A 7 1.99 5.37 -39.38
CA ILE A 7 2.12 6.53 -38.49
C ILE A 7 1.01 6.53 -37.43
N GLY A 8 -0.22 6.18 -37.84
CA GLY A 8 -1.35 6.03 -36.91
C GLY A 8 -1.10 4.97 -35.83
N VAL A 9 -0.52 3.82 -36.18
CA VAL A 9 -0.18 2.76 -35.22
C VAL A 9 0.97 3.17 -34.29
N PHE A 10 2.00 3.86 -34.80
CA PHE A 10 3.11 4.35 -33.96
C PHE A 10 2.66 5.41 -32.94
N LEU A 11 1.76 6.32 -33.34
CA LEU A 11 1.16 7.31 -32.44
C LEU A 11 0.29 6.64 -31.37
N LEU A 12 -0.48 5.60 -31.75
CA LEU A 12 -1.30 4.84 -30.80
C LEU A 12 -0.43 4.11 -29.77
N VAL A 13 0.66 3.44 -30.20
CA VAL A 13 1.58 2.73 -29.30
C VAL A 13 2.36 3.71 -28.40
N ALA A 14 2.73 4.89 -28.90
CA ALA A 14 3.39 5.92 -28.10
C ALA A 14 2.45 6.49 -27.02
N MET A 15 1.18 6.75 -27.34
CA MET A 15 0.20 7.24 -26.35
C MET A 15 -0.16 6.19 -25.29
N VAL A 16 -0.17 4.90 -25.64
CA VAL A 16 -0.34 3.81 -24.68
C VAL A 16 0.85 3.74 -23.72
N LYS A 17 2.10 3.91 -24.19
CA LYS A 17 3.28 3.84 -23.30
C LYS A 17 3.37 4.98 -22.28
N VAL A 18 2.95 6.20 -22.61
CA VAL A 18 3.00 7.34 -21.68
C VAL A 18 1.96 7.19 -20.56
N SER A 19 0.77 6.68 -20.88
CA SER A 19 -0.31 6.50 -19.90
C SER A 19 -0.05 5.33 -18.93
N PHE A 20 0.64 4.27 -19.33
CA PHE A 20 1.04 3.18 -18.42
C PHE A 20 2.12 3.58 -17.41
N GLY A 21 2.98 4.55 -17.74
CA GLY A 21 4.07 5.00 -16.86
C GLY A 21 3.60 5.67 -15.57
N CYS A 22 2.44 6.34 -15.59
CA CYS A 22 1.85 7.00 -14.42
C CYS A 22 1.18 6.05 -13.42
N PHE A 23 0.76 4.86 -13.85
CA PHE A 23 -0.17 4.01 -13.10
C PHE A 23 0.47 2.83 -12.34
N LEU A 24 1.72 2.45 -12.65
CA LEU A 24 2.28 1.15 -12.23
C LEU A 24 3.32 1.19 -11.10
N VAL A 25 3.41 2.26 -10.31
CA VAL A 25 4.30 2.26 -9.14
C VAL A 25 3.55 1.78 -7.90
N VAL A 26 3.32 0.47 -7.79
CA VAL A 26 2.95 -0.15 -6.51
C VAL A 26 4.22 -0.23 -5.67
N LYS A 27 4.43 0.75 -4.79
CA LYS A 27 5.55 0.67 -3.82
C LYS A 27 5.28 -0.51 -2.87
N PRO A 28 6.28 -1.35 -2.55
CA PRO A 28 6.12 -2.41 -1.55
C PRO A 28 5.81 -1.81 -0.19
N LEU A 29 5.17 -2.55 0.72
CA LEU A 29 5.05 -2.07 2.09
C LEU A 29 6.46 -1.97 2.68
N GLU A 30 6.82 -0.80 3.18
CA GLU A 30 8.16 -0.52 3.69
C GLU A 30 8.09 -0.23 5.20
N LYS A 31 9.27 -0.17 5.84
CA LYS A 31 9.45 0.35 7.20
C LYS A 31 8.86 1.75 7.35
N PHE A 32 8.64 2.17 8.60
CA PHE A 32 8.22 3.55 8.88
C PHE A 32 9.25 4.55 8.32
N ASP A 33 8.75 5.60 7.66
CA ASP A 33 9.58 6.62 7.03
C ASP A 33 9.72 7.83 7.95
N LEU A 34 10.92 8.00 8.51
CA LEU A 34 11.22 9.07 9.47
C LEU A 34 11.19 10.48 8.87
N SER A 35 11.10 10.61 7.54
CA SER A 35 10.94 11.90 6.84
C SER A 35 9.47 12.33 6.67
N GLU A 36 8.51 11.47 7.03
CA GLU A 36 7.09 11.78 6.94
C GLU A 36 6.61 12.64 8.13
N PHE A 37 5.61 13.46 7.86
CA PHE A 37 4.80 14.15 8.85
C PHE A 37 3.43 13.48 8.85
N VAL A 38 3.06 12.89 9.99
CA VAL A 38 1.81 12.15 10.18
C VAL A 38 1.07 12.78 11.35
N PHE A 39 -0.07 13.41 11.08
CA PHE A 39 -0.84 14.10 12.13
C PHE A 39 -2.31 14.24 11.76
N ILE A 40 -3.10 14.60 12.78
CA ILE A 40 -4.48 15.05 12.64
C ILE A 40 -4.50 16.53 12.97
N GLY A 41 -5.15 17.34 12.14
CA GLY A 41 -5.20 18.78 12.32
C GLY A 41 -6.49 19.39 11.82
N THR A 42 -6.65 20.68 12.03
CA THR A 42 -7.79 21.48 11.59
C THR A 42 -7.35 22.44 10.50
N VAL A 43 -8.12 22.53 9.42
CA VAL A 43 -7.89 23.54 8.38
C VAL A 43 -8.23 24.93 8.94
N ILE A 44 -7.25 25.83 8.94
CA ILE A 44 -7.39 27.21 9.46
C ILE A 44 -7.28 28.28 8.37
N GLY A 45 -6.91 27.90 7.15
CA GLY A 45 -6.79 28.85 6.04
C GLY A 45 -6.20 28.22 4.79
N TYR A 46 -5.88 29.07 3.83
CA TYR A 46 -5.25 28.70 2.56
C TYR A 46 -4.08 29.64 2.29
N VAL A 47 -3.11 29.18 1.53
CA VAL A 47 -1.96 29.96 1.08
C VAL A 47 -1.87 29.87 -0.43
N GLU A 48 -1.60 30.99 -1.08
CA GLU A 48 -1.42 31.06 -2.53
C GLU A 48 0.07 30.96 -2.86
N ASN A 49 0.42 30.23 -3.92
CA ASN A 49 1.78 30.17 -4.44
C ASN A 49 1.73 29.91 -5.96
N ASP A 50 2.67 30.50 -6.69
CA ASP A 50 2.72 30.48 -8.16
C ASP A 50 2.61 29.09 -8.78
N LYS A 51 3.09 28.04 -8.08
CA LYS A 51 3.03 26.65 -8.58
C LYS A 51 1.81 25.87 -8.10
N ALA A 52 1.31 26.17 -6.91
CA ALA A 52 0.25 25.42 -6.25
C ALA A 52 -0.34 26.18 -5.07
N ASP A 53 -1.65 26.17 -4.90
CA ASP A 53 -2.24 26.63 -3.65
C ASP A 53 -2.11 25.55 -2.56
N GLY A 54 -2.06 25.99 -1.31
CA GLY A 54 -1.88 25.13 -0.14
C GLY A 54 -2.98 25.31 0.90
N VAL A 55 -3.11 24.31 1.78
CA VAL A 55 -4.00 24.36 2.94
C VAL A 55 -3.16 24.61 4.19
N ILE A 56 -3.55 25.60 5.00
CA ILE A 56 -2.92 25.83 6.30
C ILE A 56 -3.63 24.94 7.33
N VAL A 57 -2.87 24.03 7.94
CA VAL A 57 -3.38 23.04 8.89
C VAL A 57 -2.72 23.24 10.25
N ARG A 58 -3.53 23.51 11.27
CA ARG A 58 -3.11 23.52 12.67
C ARG A 58 -3.17 22.12 13.24
N ILE A 59 -2.08 21.66 13.86
CA ILE A 59 -2.04 20.36 14.50
C ILE A 59 -3.02 20.32 15.67
N LYS A 60 -3.76 19.21 15.75
CA LYS A 60 -4.62 18.87 16.90
C LYS A 60 -4.08 17.64 17.63
N GLU A 61 -3.64 16.63 16.87
CA GLU A 61 -3.03 15.43 17.42
C GLU A 61 -1.82 15.00 16.58
N GLU A 62 -0.66 14.91 17.24
CA GLU A 62 0.59 14.46 16.62
C GLU A 62 0.68 12.94 16.64
N VAL A 63 0.77 12.30 15.47
CA VAL A 63 1.17 10.89 15.39
C VAL A 63 2.68 10.80 15.34
N TYR A 64 3.30 11.52 14.39
CA TYR A 64 4.74 11.66 14.25
C TYR A 64 5.07 12.94 13.47
N LEU A 65 6.02 13.72 13.96
CA LEU A 65 6.55 14.88 13.28
C LEU A 65 8.07 14.68 13.11
N ALA A 66 8.57 14.73 11.87
CA ALA A 66 10.00 14.61 11.61
C ALA A 66 10.82 15.75 12.26
N GLU A 67 10.20 16.91 12.50
CA GLU A 67 10.78 18.07 13.19
C GLU A 67 9.73 18.64 14.18
N HIS A 68 10.08 18.80 15.46
CA HIS A 68 9.15 19.06 16.58
C HIS A 68 8.68 20.52 16.78
N SER A 69 8.92 21.44 15.86
CA SER A 69 8.91 22.88 16.18
C SER A 69 7.70 23.68 15.69
N LYS A 70 6.71 23.08 15.00
CA LYS A 70 5.66 23.86 14.33
C LYS A 70 4.25 23.40 14.66
N LEU A 71 3.43 24.35 15.12
CA LEU A 71 2.00 24.14 15.38
C LEU A 71 1.15 24.15 14.10
N ASP A 72 1.59 24.88 13.08
CA ASP A 72 0.88 25.07 11.82
C ASP A 72 1.77 24.68 10.63
N PHE A 73 1.19 23.95 9.67
CA PHE A 73 1.84 23.53 8.42
C PHE A 73 1.10 24.09 7.19
N GLU A 74 1.86 24.36 6.13
CA GLU A 74 1.31 24.61 4.79
C GLU A 74 1.38 23.30 4.01
N VAL A 75 0.22 22.71 3.67
CA VAL A 75 0.12 21.41 3.01
C VAL A 75 -0.32 21.60 1.56
N TYR A 76 0.53 21.18 0.63
CA TYR A 76 0.35 21.34 -0.81
C TYR A 76 0.08 19.99 -1.47
N PRO A 77 -1.20 19.66 -1.76
CA PRO A 77 -1.54 18.49 -2.55
C PRO A 77 -1.32 18.76 -4.04
N PHE A 78 -0.59 17.86 -4.68
CA PHE A 78 -0.34 17.88 -6.13
C PHE A 78 -1.12 16.75 -6.82
N GLY A 79 -1.51 17.00 -8.07
CA GLY A 79 -2.13 16.03 -8.98
C GLY A 79 -1.22 15.69 -10.16
N LEU A 80 -1.63 14.71 -10.98
CA LEU A 80 -1.01 14.40 -12.27
C LEU A 80 -1.95 14.77 -13.40
N SER A 81 -1.46 15.53 -14.36
CA SER A 81 -2.14 15.77 -15.63
C SER A 81 -2.00 14.56 -16.56
N ALA A 82 -2.71 14.60 -17.69
CA ALA A 82 -2.74 13.51 -18.66
C ALA A 82 -1.36 13.18 -19.28
N ASP A 83 -0.44 14.14 -19.26
CA ASP A 83 0.94 14.03 -19.73
C ASP A 83 1.92 13.60 -18.60
N CYS A 84 1.40 13.19 -17.44
CA CYS A 84 2.19 12.83 -16.26
C CYS A 84 2.97 13.99 -15.61
N SER A 85 2.76 15.25 -16.02
CA SER A 85 3.33 16.38 -15.30
C SER A 85 2.56 16.64 -13.99
N THR A 86 3.28 17.15 -12.98
CA THR A 86 2.71 17.48 -11.68
C THR A 86 2.05 18.86 -11.74
N PHE A 87 0.82 18.98 -11.25
CA PHE A 87 0.14 20.27 -11.14
C PHE A 87 -0.37 20.51 -9.71
N GLY A 88 -0.32 21.76 -9.26
CA GLY A 88 -0.88 22.18 -7.99
C GLY A 88 -2.40 22.30 -8.02
N LEU A 89 -3.06 21.97 -6.90
CA LEU A 89 -4.50 22.25 -6.78
C LEU A 89 -4.75 23.75 -6.54
N THR A 90 -5.88 24.24 -7.07
CA THR A 90 -6.30 25.63 -6.87
C THR A 90 -7.00 25.81 -5.54
N LYS A 91 -6.98 27.04 -5.00
CA LYS A 91 -7.64 27.46 -3.76
C LYS A 91 -9.13 27.15 -3.78
N TYR A 92 -9.79 27.33 -4.92
CA TYR A 92 -11.19 26.94 -5.11
C TYR A 92 -11.41 25.43 -4.92
N THR A 93 -10.53 24.61 -5.51
CA THR A 93 -10.58 23.14 -5.36
C THR A 93 -10.34 22.73 -3.92
N LEU A 94 -9.33 23.34 -3.29
CA LEU A 94 -8.97 23.08 -1.89
C LEU A 94 -10.07 23.49 -0.93
N SER A 95 -10.69 24.64 -1.11
CA SER A 95 -11.73 25.14 -0.20
C SER A 95 -13.01 24.32 -0.26
N LYS A 96 -13.34 23.77 -1.44
CA LYS A 96 -14.43 22.81 -1.60
C LYS A 96 -14.10 21.46 -0.96
N ALA A 97 -12.87 20.98 -1.12
CA ALA A 97 -12.44 19.69 -0.61
C ALA A 97 -12.21 19.70 0.91
N TYR A 98 -11.64 20.78 1.45
CA TYR A 98 -11.23 20.93 2.84
C TYR A 98 -11.61 22.32 3.39
N PRO A 99 -12.90 22.59 3.64
CA PRO A 99 -13.35 23.87 4.21
C PRO A 99 -12.65 24.19 5.55
N ILE A 100 -12.55 25.48 5.88
CA ILE A 100 -12.06 25.94 7.18
C ILE A 100 -12.85 25.27 8.32
N ASN A 101 -12.17 24.97 9.43
CA ASN A 101 -12.67 24.20 10.57
C ASN A 101 -12.92 22.70 10.31
N THR A 102 -12.51 22.17 9.15
CA THR A 102 -12.55 20.72 8.90
C THR A 102 -11.35 20.03 9.56
N GLU A 103 -11.60 18.96 10.33
CA GLU A 103 -10.55 18.07 10.80
C GLU A 103 -10.07 17.15 9.66
N VAL A 104 -8.76 17.14 9.43
CA VAL A 104 -8.08 16.39 8.39
C VAL A 104 -6.98 15.52 8.99
N ARG A 105 -6.74 14.39 8.32
CA ARG A 105 -5.58 13.53 8.50
C ARG A 105 -4.56 13.88 7.42
N VAL A 106 -3.31 14.03 7.83
CA VAL A 106 -2.23 14.40 6.94
C VAL A 106 -1.12 13.36 7.05
N ILE A 107 -0.66 12.90 5.88
CA ILE A 107 0.58 12.17 5.66
C ILE A 107 1.30 12.95 4.57
N ALA A 108 2.41 13.60 4.87
CA ALA A 108 3.12 14.40 3.89
C ALA A 108 4.62 14.37 4.16
N LYS A 109 5.42 14.94 3.26
CA LYS A 109 6.86 15.13 3.47
C LYS A 109 7.21 16.60 3.30
N LYS A 110 8.37 16.99 3.82
CA LYS A 110 8.92 18.33 3.60
C LYS A 110 8.94 18.65 2.11
N SER A 111 8.50 19.85 1.76
CA SER A 111 8.38 20.28 0.37
C SER A 111 9.72 20.24 -0.36
N LYS A 112 9.70 19.72 -1.59
CA LYS A 112 10.81 19.79 -2.54
C LYS A 112 10.50 20.70 -3.72
N GLU A 113 9.22 20.88 -4.03
CA GLU A 113 8.76 21.65 -5.19
C GLU A 113 8.72 23.16 -4.92
N LEU A 114 8.52 23.53 -3.65
CA LEU A 114 8.37 24.91 -3.20
C LEU A 114 9.57 25.28 -2.34
N LEU A 115 10.36 26.24 -2.81
CA LEU A 115 11.42 26.84 -2.01
C LEU A 115 10.81 27.44 -0.74
N GLN A 116 11.44 27.23 0.41
CA GLN A 116 10.95 27.77 1.67
C GLN A 116 11.28 29.27 1.74
N GLU A 117 10.35 30.12 1.34
CA GLU A 117 10.53 31.58 1.43
C GLU A 117 10.31 32.02 2.88
N ASN A 118 11.39 32.27 3.65
CA ASN A 118 11.42 32.95 4.98
C ASN A 118 10.23 32.73 5.93
N GLY A 119 9.51 31.62 5.78
CA GLY A 119 8.15 31.48 6.25
C GLY A 119 8.13 30.85 7.63
N GLN A 120 7.27 31.37 8.50
CA GLN A 120 7.10 30.83 9.85
C GLN A 120 6.64 29.35 9.80
N ARG A 121 5.86 28.95 8.79
CA ARG A 121 5.32 27.60 8.64
C ARG A 121 6.20 26.70 7.78
N LEU A 122 6.19 25.40 8.05
CA LEU A 122 6.88 24.42 7.21
C LEU A 122 5.95 24.01 6.08
N ARG A 123 6.49 23.97 4.87
CA ARG A 123 5.78 23.55 3.65
C ARG A 123 5.91 22.03 3.50
N LEU A 124 4.80 21.37 3.26
CA LEU A 124 4.69 19.92 3.11
C LEU A 124 4.06 19.58 1.76
N ASP A 125 4.71 18.71 0.99
CA ASP A 125 4.18 18.23 -0.29
C ASP A 125 3.48 16.89 -0.13
N ILE A 126 2.36 16.76 -0.85
CA ILE A 126 1.74 15.47 -1.16
C ILE A 126 1.88 15.27 -2.66
N LEU A 127 3.00 14.68 -3.07
CA LEU A 127 3.32 14.44 -4.47
C LEU A 127 2.51 13.26 -5.02
N PRO A 128 2.16 13.26 -6.32
CA PRO A 128 1.52 12.11 -6.93
C PRO A 128 2.45 10.90 -6.97
N GLY A 129 1.90 9.70 -6.85
CA GLY A 129 2.68 8.46 -6.74
C GLY A 129 3.46 8.32 -5.40
N SER A 130 3.44 9.34 -4.55
CA SER A 130 3.81 9.20 -3.15
C SER A 130 2.68 8.53 -2.36
N ARG A 131 3.01 8.05 -1.16
CA ARG A 131 2.01 7.55 -0.19
C ARG A 131 1.47 8.66 0.72
N GLY A 132 1.71 9.93 0.36
CA GLY A 132 1.16 11.08 1.08
C GLY A 132 -0.34 11.24 0.83
N SER A 133 -1.04 11.86 1.77
CA SER A 133 -2.46 12.19 1.65
C SER A 133 -2.88 13.30 2.61
N ILE A 134 -3.88 14.09 2.20
CA ILE A 134 -4.69 14.94 3.07
C ILE A 134 -6.14 14.54 2.87
N VAL A 135 -6.82 14.13 3.94
CA VAL A 135 -8.20 13.64 3.84
C VAL A 135 -8.98 13.99 5.10
N LYS A 136 -10.28 14.29 4.99
CA LYS A 136 -11.15 14.53 6.15
C LYS A 136 -11.10 13.36 7.15
N ASN A 137 -11.16 13.68 8.43
CA ASN A 137 -11.19 12.70 9.52
C ASN A 137 -12.62 12.30 9.96
N TYR A 138 -13.61 12.54 9.11
CA TYR A 138 -15.01 12.22 9.38
C TYR A 138 -15.60 11.34 8.28
N ASP A 139 -16.50 10.44 8.66
CA ASP A 139 -17.29 9.65 7.73
C ASP A 139 -18.46 10.46 7.14
N LYS A 140 -19.28 9.84 6.27
CA LYS A 140 -20.45 10.50 5.67
C LYS A 140 -21.49 10.96 6.72
N LYS A 141 -21.47 10.37 7.92
CA LYS A 141 -22.36 10.67 9.04
C LYS A 141 -21.70 11.63 10.05
N GLN A 142 -20.63 12.32 9.66
CA GLN A 142 -19.86 13.24 10.52
C GLN A 142 -19.27 12.59 11.78
N ARG A 143 -19.11 11.27 11.79
CA ARG A 143 -18.45 10.58 12.90
C ARG A 143 -16.95 10.58 12.68
N ARG A 144 -16.21 10.97 13.72
CA ARG A 144 -14.75 10.96 13.71
C ARG A 144 -14.25 9.54 13.47
N MET A 145 -13.30 9.39 12.55
CA MET A 145 -12.87 8.06 12.06
C MET A 145 -11.68 7.48 12.83
N THR A 146 -10.79 8.33 13.33
CA THR A 146 -9.58 7.92 14.06
C THR A 146 -9.04 9.03 14.96
N SER A 147 -8.17 8.65 15.89
CA SER A 147 -7.36 9.52 16.74
C SER A 147 -5.90 9.07 16.75
N ARG A 148 -5.01 9.83 17.38
CA ARG A 148 -3.59 9.44 17.60
C ARG A 148 -3.47 8.06 18.22
N ASN A 149 -4.32 7.76 19.21
CA ASN A 149 -4.19 6.56 20.04
C ASN A 149 -5.07 5.39 19.58
N SER A 150 -5.99 5.59 18.62
CA SER A 150 -6.84 4.49 18.15
C SER A 150 -6.01 3.37 17.53
N VAL A 151 -6.43 2.13 17.73
CA VAL A 151 -5.88 0.96 17.07
C VAL A 151 -6.89 0.47 16.05
N PHE A 152 -6.43 0.21 14.84
CA PHE A 152 -7.29 -0.13 13.72
C PHE A 152 -7.38 -1.64 13.54
N ASP A 153 -8.61 -2.13 13.38
CA ASP A 153 -8.86 -3.52 13.05
C ASP A 153 -8.93 -3.71 11.52
N TYR A 154 -7.78 -4.05 10.93
CA TYR A 154 -7.70 -4.35 9.50
C TYR A 154 -8.52 -5.57 9.08
N ARG A 155 -8.82 -6.50 10.01
CA ARG A 155 -9.52 -7.74 9.70
C ARG A 155 -11.00 -7.50 9.43
N SER A 156 -11.65 -6.66 10.23
CA SER A 156 -13.07 -6.33 10.05
C SER A 156 -13.31 -5.19 9.06
N PHE A 157 -12.27 -4.47 8.65
CA PHE A 157 -12.42 -3.32 7.78
C PHE A 157 -12.75 -3.73 6.33
N LYS A 158 -13.95 -3.35 5.89
CA LYS A 158 -14.43 -3.55 4.52
C LYS A 158 -14.60 -2.22 3.80
N THR A 159 -14.03 -2.13 2.61
CA THR A 159 -14.31 -1.07 1.65
C THR A 159 -15.33 -1.53 0.63
N ASN A 160 -16.43 -0.79 0.49
CA ASN A 160 -17.46 -1.05 -0.51
C ASN A 160 -17.40 -0.01 -1.62
N TYR A 161 -17.96 -0.38 -2.78
CA TYR A 161 -18.22 0.60 -3.84
C TYR A 161 -19.08 1.75 -3.30
N GLY A 162 -18.67 3.00 -3.57
CA GLY A 162 -19.34 4.20 -3.06
C GLY A 162 -18.87 4.68 -1.68
N ASP A 163 -17.91 4.01 -1.04
CA ASP A 163 -17.29 4.52 0.19
C ASP A 163 -16.57 5.86 -0.04
N SER A 164 -16.65 6.75 0.96
CA SER A 164 -16.02 8.07 0.88
C SER A 164 -14.50 7.97 0.76
N LYS A 165 -13.86 9.00 0.19
CA LYS A 165 -12.38 9.10 0.18
C LYS A 165 -11.81 9.00 1.60
N ALA A 166 -12.48 9.58 2.58
CA ALA A 166 -12.11 9.47 4.00
C ALA A 166 -12.07 8.03 4.49
N LYS A 167 -13.10 7.23 4.20
CA LYS A 167 -13.11 5.82 4.57
C LYS A 167 -12.04 5.02 3.82
N ARG A 168 -11.95 5.17 2.50
CA ARG A 168 -10.97 4.42 1.69
C ARG A 168 -9.53 4.66 2.14
N SER A 169 -9.18 5.90 2.47
CA SER A 169 -7.86 6.32 2.97
C SER A 169 -7.59 6.06 4.46
N LEU A 170 -8.54 5.44 5.18
CA LEU A 170 -8.37 5.20 6.62
C LEU A 170 -7.25 4.22 6.90
N ARG A 171 -7.16 3.17 6.08
CA ARG A 171 -6.16 2.12 6.24
C ARG A 171 -4.73 2.63 6.11
N GLU A 172 -4.48 3.53 5.17
CA GLU A 172 -3.16 4.10 4.90
C GLU A 172 -2.67 4.96 6.07
N PHE A 173 -3.55 5.75 6.68
CA PHE A 173 -3.21 6.53 7.87
C PHE A 173 -2.93 5.64 9.07
N GLU A 174 -3.77 4.62 9.29
CA GLU A 174 -3.57 3.66 10.37
C GLU A 174 -2.33 2.80 10.17
N LEU A 175 -2.00 2.49 8.91
CA LEU A 175 -0.78 1.79 8.56
C LEU A 175 0.45 2.56 9.04
N ARG A 176 0.49 3.88 8.85
CA ARG A 176 1.61 4.70 9.34
C ARG A 176 1.74 4.65 10.86
N LYS A 177 0.61 4.66 11.56
CA LYS A 177 0.59 4.51 13.02
C LYS A 177 1.13 3.16 13.47
N ASP A 178 0.71 2.07 12.82
CA ASP A 178 1.19 0.73 13.18
C ASP A 178 2.65 0.49 12.78
N LEU A 179 3.13 1.02 11.65
CA LEU A 179 4.56 1.01 11.31
C LEU A 179 5.40 1.80 12.33
N LEU A 180 4.91 2.96 12.77
CA LEU A 180 5.56 3.73 13.84
C LEU A 180 5.60 2.96 15.16
N ARG A 181 4.46 2.38 15.59
CA ARG A 181 4.40 1.52 16.77
C ARG A 181 5.36 0.34 16.67
N LEU A 182 5.48 -0.25 15.49
CA LEU A 182 6.38 -1.36 15.23
C LEU A 182 7.85 -0.92 15.38
N SER A 183 8.20 0.27 14.87
CA SER A 183 9.54 0.85 15.04
C SER A 183 9.89 1.17 16.50
N ASN A 184 8.88 1.49 17.33
CA ASN A 184 9.04 1.84 18.73
C ASN A 184 8.73 0.69 19.69
N ALA A 185 8.47 -0.52 19.19
CA ALA A 185 8.05 -1.65 20.01
C ALA A 185 9.19 -2.12 20.92
N ALA A 186 8.93 -2.12 22.23
CA ALA A 186 9.94 -2.37 23.26
C ALA A 186 10.35 -3.84 23.36
N ASN A 187 9.48 -4.76 22.94
CA ASN A 187 9.71 -6.20 23.06
C ASN A 187 9.06 -7.00 21.91
N GLN A 188 9.44 -8.28 21.82
CA GLN A 188 8.97 -9.17 20.75
C GLN A 188 7.45 -9.37 20.79
N GLN A 189 6.83 -9.47 21.97
CA GLN A 189 5.39 -9.66 22.10
C GLN A 189 4.61 -8.50 21.45
N GLN A 190 5.03 -7.25 21.70
CA GLN A 190 4.45 -6.07 21.07
C GLN A 190 4.65 -6.08 19.55
N ARG A 191 5.86 -6.42 19.07
CA ARG A 191 6.16 -6.54 17.63
C ARG A 191 5.26 -7.58 16.97
N THR A 192 5.17 -8.77 17.53
CA THR A 192 4.30 -9.86 17.09
C THR A 192 2.86 -9.40 16.98
N ALA A 193 2.31 -8.75 18.02
CA ALA A 193 0.93 -8.26 18.01
C ALA A 193 0.66 -7.18 16.95
N ILE A 194 1.64 -6.32 16.65
CA ILE A 194 1.53 -5.31 15.58
C ILE A 194 1.63 -5.96 14.20
N LEU A 195 2.59 -6.89 14.02
CA LEU A 195 2.78 -7.63 12.77
C LEU A 195 1.55 -8.47 12.42
N GLU A 196 0.88 -9.08 13.41
CA GLU A 196 -0.39 -9.79 13.21
C GLU A 196 -1.46 -8.89 12.61
N ARG A 197 -1.61 -7.65 13.10
CA ARG A 197 -2.57 -6.69 12.55
C ARG A 197 -2.21 -6.28 11.12
N LEU A 198 -0.94 -5.96 10.89
CA LEU A 198 -0.46 -5.52 9.58
C LEU A 198 -0.52 -6.61 8.51
N PHE A 199 -0.51 -7.89 8.91
CA PHE A 199 -0.71 -9.01 7.99
C PHE A 199 -2.07 -8.90 7.27
N PHE A 200 -3.14 -8.53 8.00
CA PHE A 200 -4.47 -8.31 7.40
C PHE A 200 -4.50 -7.08 6.48
N TYR A 201 -3.71 -6.04 6.75
CA TYR A 201 -3.60 -4.88 5.86
C TYR A 201 -3.10 -5.28 4.47
N ALA A 202 -1.96 -5.98 4.40
CA ALA A 202 -1.27 -6.29 3.14
C ALA A 202 -2.17 -7.02 2.15
N ILE A 203 -3.00 -7.92 2.66
CA ILE A 203 -3.89 -8.76 1.85
C ILE A 203 -5.09 -7.95 1.35
N SER A 204 -5.65 -7.08 2.20
CA SER A 204 -6.78 -6.22 1.84
C SER A 204 -6.44 -5.11 0.83
N CYS A 205 -5.16 -4.74 0.71
CA CYS A 205 -4.71 -3.59 -0.09
C CYS A 205 -4.09 -4.01 -1.43
N CYS A 206 -3.30 -5.08 -1.46
CA CYS A 206 -2.43 -5.38 -2.61
C CYS A 206 -2.73 -6.74 -3.27
N GLY A 207 -3.66 -7.53 -2.72
CA GLY A 207 -4.00 -8.86 -3.26
C GLY A 207 -2.86 -9.89 -3.23
N ASN A 208 -1.65 -9.51 -2.77
CA ASN A 208 -0.50 -10.39 -2.66
C ASN A 208 0.19 -10.26 -1.28
N GLN A 209 0.53 -11.41 -0.69
CA GLN A 209 1.25 -11.48 0.59
C GLN A 209 2.74 -11.06 0.45
N LEU A 210 3.28 -11.11 -0.77
CA LEU A 210 4.68 -10.81 -1.07
C LEU A 210 5.08 -9.38 -0.70
N GLY A 211 4.15 -8.43 -0.76
CA GLY A 211 4.40 -7.05 -0.34
C GLY A 211 4.61 -6.86 1.17
N PHE A 212 4.26 -7.85 2.01
CA PHE A 212 4.39 -7.76 3.47
C PHE A 212 5.70 -8.33 4.02
N TYR A 213 6.29 -9.30 3.32
CA TYR A 213 7.52 -9.97 3.76
C TYR A 213 8.66 -8.99 4.07
N PRO A 214 8.93 -7.93 3.28
CA PRO A 214 10.00 -6.98 3.61
C PRO A 214 9.81 -6.25 4.95
N VAL A 215 8.57 -5.89 5.30
CA VAL A 215 8.27 -5.32 6.63
C VAL A 215 8.53 -6.36 7.70
N TYR A 216 8.06 -7.58 7.48
CA TYR A 216 8.24 -8.65 8.43
C TYR A 216 9.71 -8.95 8.72
N GLU A 217 10.51 -9.09 7.66
CA GLU A 217 11.95 -9.31 7.71
C GLU A 217 12.66 -8.19 8.47
N THR A 218 12.29 -6.94 8.22
CA THR A 218 12.86 -5.76 8.89
C THR A 218 12.67 -5.78 10.42
N TYR A 219 11.53 -6.26 10.91
CA TYR A 219 11.15 -6.10 12.33
C TYR A 219 11.10 -7.39 13.16
N SER A 220 11.05 -8.55 12.52
CA SER A 220 10.97 -9.85 13.20
C SER A 220 12.19 -10.74 12.92
N ALA A 221 12.84 -10.59 11.77
CA ALA A 221 13.95 -11.43 11.25
C ALA A 221 13.71 -12.96 11.27
N ASN A 222 12.57 -13.44 11.78
CA ASN A 222 12.30 -14.86 12.00
C ASN A 222 11.35 -15.40 10.92
N LYS A 223 11.91 -15.99 9.88
CA LYS A 223 11.17 -16.64 8.79
C LYS A 223 10.14 -17.67 9.30
N ILE A 224 10.45 -18.42 10.37
CA ILE A 224 9.53 -19.41 10.95
C ILE A 224 8.27 -18.71 11.50
N GLN A 225 8.43 -17.57 12.17
CA GLN A 225 7.28 -16.82 12.66
C GLN A 225 6.46 -16.21 11.51
N PHE A 226 7.09 -15.74 10.43
CA PHE A 226 6.38 -15.29 9.21
C PHE A 226 5.53 -16.42 8.63
N GLU A 227 6.14 -17.59 8.47
CA GLU A 227 5.47 -18.79 7.97
C GLU A 227 4.31 -19.20 8.87
N GLY A 228 4.47 -19.12 10.19
CA GLY A 228 3.41 -19.37 11.15
C GLY A 228 2.24 -18.37 11.03
N PHE A 229 2.52 -17.09 10.74
CA PHE A 229 1.46 -16.09 10.49
C PHE A 229 0.72 -16.36 9.19
N ARG A 230 1.48 -16.64 8.12
CA ARG A 230 0.96 -16.98 6.80
C ARG A 230 0.03 -18.20 6.87
N ASP A 231 0.46 -19.26 7.54
CA ASP A 231 -0.30 -20.49 7.73
C ASP A 231 -1.62 -20.26 8.49
N ARG A 232 -1.56 -19.58 9.64
CA ARG A 232 -2.76 -19.25 10.43
C ARG A 232 -3.77 -18.45 9.63
N PHE A 233 -3.30 -17.49 8.84
CA PHE A 233 -4.18 -16.66 8.03
C PHE A 233 -4.83 -17.46 6.91
N GLU A 234 -4.04 -18.23 6.14
CA GLU A 234 -4.58 -19.02 5.02
C GLU A 234 -5.66 -19.97 5.49
N LYS A 235 -5.47 -20.58 6.66
CA LYS A 235 -6.48 -21.40 7.31
C LYS A 235 -7.76 -20.64 7.67
N LEU A 236 -7.67 -19.35 7.97
CA LEU A 236 -8.83 -18.50 8.30
C LEU A 236 -9.56 -17.96 7.07
N THR A 237 -8.89 -17.84 5.92
CA THR A 237 -9.45 -17.17 4.73
C THR A 237 -9.77 -18.07 3.56
N LEU A 238 -9.10 -19.21 3.45
CA LEU A 238 -9.38 -20.19 2.41
C LEU A 238 -10.43 -21.19 2.91
N SER A 239 -11.19 -21.78 2.00
CA SER A 239 -11.94 -23.00 2.32
C SER A 239 -10.96 -24.08 2.76
N GLU A 240 -11.45 -25.07 3.52
CA GLU A 240 -10.60 -26.16 3.99
C GLU A 240 -9.88 -26.88 2.84
N ASP A 241 -10.59 -27.10 1.71
CA ASP A 241 -10.02 -27.74 0.53
C ASP A 241 -8.96 -26.87 -0.15
N ASN A 242 -9.21 -25.57 -0.32
CA ASN A 242 -8.23 -24.64 -0.89
C ASN A 242 -6.98 -24.51 0.00
N TYR A 243 -7.16 -24.53 1.32
CA TYR A 243 -6.06 -24.54 2.27
C TYR A 243 -5.23 -25.83 2.15
N LYS A 244 -5.87 -27.00 2.12
CA LYS A 244 -5.18 -28.30 1.92
C LYS A 244 -4.42 -28.31 0.59
N MET A 245 -5.05 -27.84 -0.49
CA MET A 245 -4.43 -27.73 -1.81
C MET A 245 -3.20 -26.83 -1.79
N LEU A 246 -3.30 -25.63 -1.22
CA LEU A 246 -2.17 -24.71 -1.11
C LEU A 246 -1.01 -25.32 -0.31
N LYS A 247 -1.30 -26.03 0.78
CA LYS A 247 -0.29 -26.74 1.59
C LYS A 247 0.36 -27.88 0.80
N ALA A 248 -0.40 -28.60 -0.03
CA ALA A 248 0.14 -29.63 -0.91
C ALA A 248 1.05 -29.03 -1.99
N ILE A 249 0.60 -27.97 -2.69
CA ILE A 249 1.39 -27.25 -3.71
C ILE A 249 2.73 -26.79 -3.13
N ARG A 250 2.75 -26.15 -1.95
CA ARG A 250 3.99 -25.68 -1.31
C ARG A 250 4.94 -26.80 -0.96
N TYR A 251 4.40 -27.90 -0.41
CA TYR A 251 5.19 -29.07 -0.08
C TYR A 251 5.84 -29.66 -1.34
N VAL A 252 5.07 -29.84 -2.41
CA VAL A 252 5.55 -30.36 -3.69
C VAL A 252 6.58 -29.43 -4.33
N SER A 253 6.31 -28.12 -4.34
CA SER A 253 7.24 -27.12 -4.88
C SER A 253 8.60 -27.19 -4.19
N GLN A 254 8.61 -27.22 -2.86
CA GLN A 254 9.86 -27.34 -2.09
C GLN A 254 10.59 -28.66 -2.41
N LYS A 255 9.87 -29.79 -2.48
CA LYS A 255 10.47 -31.09 -2.81
C LYS A 255 11.07 -31.14 -4.21
N LEU A 256 10.43 -30.49 -5.18
CA LEU A 256 10.96 -30.40 -6.54
C LEU A 256 12.16 -29.45 -6.62
N GLN A 257 12.15 -28.34 -5.87
CA GLN A 257 13.33 -27.47 -5.74
C GLN A 257 14.50 -28.23 -5.11
N ASP A 258 14.26 -29.03 -4.06
CA ASP A 258 15.28 -29.87 -3.41
C ASP A 258 15.87 -30.92 -4.38
N LEU A 259 15.13 -31.30 -5.43
CA LEU A 259 15.56 -32.20 -6.50
C LEU A 259 16.29 -31.47 -7.65
N GLY A 260 16.40 -30.14 -7.59
CA GLY A 260 17.13 -29.33 -8.57
C GLY A 260 16.32 -28.88 -9.78
N TYR A 261 14.98 -28.96 -9.74
CA TYR A 261 14.14 -28.42 -10.81
C TYR A 261 14.01 -26.89 -10.71
N GLU A 262 13.91 -26.21 -11.87
CA GLU A 262 13.78 -24.77 -11.93
C GLU A 262 12.36 -24.31 -11.55
N GLU A 263 12.22 -23.15 -10.91
CA GLU A 263 10.95 -22.65 -10.37
C GLU A 263 9.84 -22.60 -11.43
N LYS A 264 10.15 -22.14 -12.64
CA LYS A 264 9.18 -22.07 -13.75
C LYS A 264 8.67 -23.44 -14.20
N GLU A 265 9.53 -24.45 -14.17
CA GLU A 265 9.17 -25.82 -14.56
C GLU A 265 8.26 -26.44 -13.50
N ILE A 266 8.58 -26.20 -12.23
CA ILE A 266 7.80 -26.62 -11.06
C ILE A 266 6.40 -26.01 -11.12
N GLU A 267 6.31 -24.69 -11.30
CA GLU A 267 5.02 -23.99 -11.39
C GLU A 267 4.15 -24.54 -12.51
N LYS A 268 4.73 -24.72 -13.71
CA LYS A 268 4.03 -25.30 -14.85
C LYS A 268 3.55 -26.72 -14.56
N ALA A 269 4.43 -27.59 -14.07
CA ALA A 269 4.09 -29.00 -13.85
C ALA A 269 3.01 -29.19 -12.78
N ILE A 270 3.06 -28.42 -11.69
CA ILE A 270 2.01 -28.44 -10.66
C ILE A 270 0.70 -27.89 -11.23
N GLY A 271 0.76 -26.80 -12.00
CA GLY A 271 -0.40 -26.20 -12.67
C GLY A 271 -1.14 -27.20 -13.55
N ASP A 272 -0.42 -27.87 -14.45
CA ASP A 272 -0.97 -28.89 -15.36
C ASP A 272 -1.68 -30.01 -14.57
N VAL A 273 -1.08 -30.50 -13.48
CA VAL A 273 -1.68 -31.57 -12.66
C VAL A 273 -2.95 -31.13 -11.94
N VAL A 274 -2.99 -29.89 -11.46
CA VAL A 274 -4.17 -29.31 -10.78
C VAL A 274 -5.30 -29.07 -11.78
N GLU A 275 -4.99 -28.57 -12.98
CA GLU A 275 -5.98 -28.34 -14.05
C GLU A 275 -6.61 -29.63 -14.57
N GLU A 276 -5.86 -30.73 -14.62
CA GLU A 276 -6.36 -32.07 -14.97
C GLU A 276 -7.29 -32.69 -13.90
N GLY A 277 -7.55 -32.00 -12.78
CA GLY A 277 -8.38 -32.52 -11.69
C GLY A 277 -7.70 -33.68 -10.94
N GLY A 278 -6.36 -33.68 -10.87
CA GLY A 278 -5.59 -34.69 -10.14
C GLY A 278 -5.92 -34.73 -8.64
N GLU A 279 -5.68 -35.89 -8.03
CA GLU A 279 -5.82 -36.05 -6.58
C GLU A 279 -4.87 -35.11 -5.83
N ILE A 280 -5.42 -34.33 -4.89
CA ILE A 280 -4.72 -33.22 -4.21
C ILE A 280 -4.14 -33.69 -2.86
N THR A 281 -3.65 -34.92 -2.81
CA THR A 281 -2.79 -35.37 -1.71
C THR A 281 -1.34 -34.99 -2.02
N LYS A 282 -0.51 -34.78 -1.00
CA LYS A 282 0.89 -34.35 -1.18
C LYS A 282 1.66 -35.35 -2.04
N GLU A 283 1.41 -36.64 -1.80
CA GLU A 283 2.07 -37.76 -2.43
C GLU A 283 1.63 -37.94 -3.89
N ALA A 284 0.32 -37.87 -4.16
CA ALA A 284 -0.20 -37.98 -5.52
C ALA A 284 0.22 -36.78 -6.38
N LEU A 285 0.12 -35.56 -5.84
CA LEU A 285 0.53 -34.34 -6.53
C LEU A 285 2.03 -34.36 -6.83
N LEU A 286 2.88 -34.76 -5.88
CA LEU A 286 4.34 -34.88 -6.11
C LEU A 286 4.64 -35.89 -7.23
N LYS A 287 4.05 -37.08 -7.15
CA LYS A 287 4.28 -38.15 -8.14
C LYS A 287 3.90 -37.69 -9.54
N LYS A 288 2.69 -37.15 -9.72
CA LYS A 288 2.21 -36.65 -11.02
C LYS A 288 3.04 -35.48 -11.53
N SER A 289 3.45 -34.56 -10.63
CA SER A 289 4.30 -33.42 -11.03
C SER A 289 5.66 -33.89 -11.56
N ILE A 290 6.29 -34.89 -10.94
CA ILE A 290 7.54 -35.50 -11.44
C ILE A 290 7.32 -36.17 -12.80
N GLU A 291 6.21 -36.88 -12.99
CA GLU A 291 5.85 -37.49 -14.28
C GLU A 291 5.68 -36.43 -15.38
N THR A 292 5.05 -35.30 -15.06
CA THR A 292 4.90 -34.15 -15.98
C THR A 292 6.25 -33.50 -16.30
N LEU A 293 7.10 -33.25 -15.30
CA LEU A 293 8.44 -32.69 -15.52
C LEU A 293 9.31 -33.57 -16.43
N ARG A 294 9.24 -34.90 -16.27
CA ARG A 294 9.95 -35.85 -17.15
C ARG A 294 9.50 -35.78 -18.62
N LYS A 295 8.27 -35.33 -18.88
CA LYS A 295 7.77 -35.11 -20.25
C LYS A 295 8.24 -33.77 -20.82
N ILE A 296 8.46 -32.76 -19.97
CA ILE A 296 8.90 -31.41 -20.36
C ILE A 296 10.40 -31.39 -20.71
N ILE A 297 11.22 -32.15 -19.97
CA ILE A 297 12.70 -32.12 -20.08
C ILE A 297 13.24 -32.99 -21.23
N LYS A 298 12.40 -33.87 -21.80
CA LYS A 298 12.76 -34.68 -22.97
C LYS A 298 12.58 -33.90 -24.27
#